data_AF-A0A2T0WA79-F1
#
_entry.id   AF-A0A2T0WA79-F1
#
_cell.length_a   1.000
_cell.length_b   1.000
_cell.length_c   1.000
_cell.angle_alpha   90.00
_cell.angle_beta   90.00
_cell.angle_gamma   90.00
#
_symmetry.space_group_name_H-M   'P 1'
#
loop_
_entity.id
_entity.type
_entity.pdbx_description
1 polymer ?
#
loop_
_entity_poly.entity_id
_entity_poly.type
_entity_poly.pdbx_seq_one_letter_code
_entity_poly.pdbx_strand_id
1 'polypeptide(L)'
;MKIQQLSQENAVDIANNWRYDGIYSFYDADADKEDYEELVTPELRENSYFEVLENKALIGFFSVDYDSDKKTVDLGLGMKPSLTSKG
;
A
#
# COMPACT_ATOMS: atom_id res chain seq x y z
N MET A 1 -9.82 -9.18 11.59
CA MET A 1 -9.33 -8.25 10.54
C MET A 1 -9.97 -6.88 10.76
N LYS A 2 -9.21 -5.80 10.62
CA LYS A 2 -9.67 -4.40 10.69
C LYS A 2 -9.16 -3.66 9.46
N ILE A 3 -10.03 -2.91 8.80
CA ILE A 3 -9.68 -2.02 7.69
C ILE A 3 -9.92 -0.58 8.16
N GLN A 4 -8.96 0.30 7.93
CA GLN A 4 -9.05 1.73 8.26
C GLN A 4 -8.13 2.54 7.35
N GLN A 5 -8.24 3.87 7.40
CA GLN A 5 -7.31 4.76 6.69
C GLN A 5 -5.86 4.45 7.05
N LEU A 6 -4.99 4.45 6.04
CA LEU A 6 -3.57 4.18 6.23
C LEU A 6 -2.96 5.23 7.16
N SER A 7 -2.42 4.78 8.29
CA SER A 7 -1.72 5.65 9.23
C SER A 7 -0.35 6.05 8.68
N GLN A 8 0.13 7.22 9.10
CA GLN A 8 1.43 7.71 8.64
C GLN A 8 2.59 6.80 9.04
N GLU A 9 2.53 6.22 10.25
CA GLU A 9 3.52 5.26 10.72
C GLU A 9 3.58 4.02 9.81
N ASN A 10 2.43 3.43 9.49
CA ASN A 10 2.36 2.26 8.63
C ASN A 10 2.73 2.58 7.18
N ALA A 11 2.39 3.76 6.67
CA ALA A 11 2.81 4.20 5.34
C ALA A 11 4.34 4.22 5.21
N VAL A 12 5.02 4.81 6.21
CA VAL A 12 6.49 4.85 6.27
C VAL A 12 7.09 3.45 6.48
N ASP A 13 6.43 2.56 7.23
CA ASP A 13 6.86 1.16 7.35
C ASP A 13 6.79 0.42 6.01
N ILE A 14 5.67 0.55 5.29
CA ILE A 14 5.52 -0.03 3.95
C ILE A 14 6.61 0.50 3.04
N ALA A 15 6.76 1.82 2.97
CA ALA A 15 7.66 2.45 2.02
C ALA A 15 9.14 2.08 2.22
N ASN A 16 9.57 1.94 3.48
CA ASN A 16 10.98 1.72 3.80
C ASN A 16 11.33 0.24 4.03
N ASN A 17 10.43 -0.52 4.65
CA ASN A 17 10.74 -1.85 5.19
C ASN A 17 10.15 -2.98 4.37
N TRP A 18 9.19 -2.73 3.47
CA TRP A 18 8.64 -3.79 2.63
C TRP A 18 9.52 -3.94 1.40
N ARG A 19 10.29 -5.04 1.41
CA ARG A 19 11.23 -5.41 0.37
C ARG A 19 10.86 -6.76 -0.20
N TYR A 20 10.75 -6.84 -1.51
CA TYR A 20 10.40 -8.05 -2.23
C TYR A 20 11.60 -8.56 -3.02
N ASP A 21 11.85 -9.85 -2.95
CA ASP A 21 13.03 -10.45 -3.56
C ASP A 21 12.87 -10.66 -5.08
N GLY A 22 14.00 -10.57 -5.79
CA GLY A 22 14.11 -10.98 -7.19
C GLY A 22 13.24 -10.14 -8.13
N ILE A 23 12.47 -10.81 -8.99
CA ILE A 23 11.64 -10.14 -10.00
C ILE A 23 10.48 -9.36 -9.41
N TYR A 24 10.26 -9.43 -8.09
CA TYR A 24 9.19 -8.73 -7.40
C TYR A 24 9.63 -7.43 -6.75
N SER A 25 10.93 -7.07 -6.81
CA SER A 25 11.44 -5.81 -6.23
C SER A 25 10.85 -4.56 -6.89
N PHE A 26 10.14 -4.68 -8.01
CA PHE A 26 9.37 -3.57 -8.58
C PHE A 26 8.13 -3.20 -7.73
N TYR A 27 7.74 -4.06 -6.77
CA TYR A 27 6.71 -3.75 -5.78
C TYR A 27 7.26 -3.02 -4.55
N ASP A 28 8.59 -2.86 -4.43
CA ASP A 28 9.16 -1.98 -3.43
C ASP A 28 8.67 -0.56 -3.71
N ALA A 29 8.17 0.14 -2.69
CA ALA A 29 7.57 1.46 -2.91
C ALA A 29 8.56 2.49 -3.47
N ASP A 30 9.86 2.32 -3.23
CA ASP A 30 10.93 3.20 -3.74
C ASP A 30 11.52 2.73 -5.09
N ALA A 31 10.97 1.67 -5.69
CA ALA A 31 11.28 1.31 -7.06
C ALA A 31 10.80 2.39 -8.04
N ASP A 32 9.70 3.07 -7.70
CA ASP A 32 9.26 4.32 -8.31
C ASP A 32 9.26 5.45 -7.26
N LYS A 33 9.86 6.58 -7.62
CA LYS A 33 9.92 7.73 -6.72
C LYS A 33 8.53 8.35 -6.50
N GLU A 34 7.68 8.36 -7.51
CA GLU A 34 6.34 8.94 -7.42
C GLU A 34 5.47 8.11 -6.45
N ASP A 35 5.49 6.78 -6.56
CA ASP A 35 4.79 5.87 -5.64
C ASP A 35 5.26 6.05 -4.19
N TYR A 36 6.58 6.15 -3.97
CA TYR A 36 7.12 6.41 -2.63
C TYR A 36 6.61 7.74 -2.07
N GLU A 37 6.74 8.83 -2.85
CA GLU A 37 6.35 10.18 -2.42
C GLU A 37 4.85 10.26 -2.14
N GLU A 38 4.01 9.65 -2.98
CA GLU A 38 2.57 9.56 -2.77
C GLU A 38 2.26 8.81 -1.47
N LEU A 39 2.81 7.61 -1.30
CA LEU A 39 2.52 6.75 -0.15
C LEU A 39 2.93 7.40 1.18
N VAL A 40 4.09 8.06 1.26
CA VAL A 40 4.59 8.66 2.50
C VAL A 40 4.08 10.07 2.77
N THR A 41 3.39 10.71 1.84
CA THR A 41 2.91 12.09 2.00
C THR A 41 1.39 12.09 2.20
N PRO A 42 0.86 12.36 3.41
CA PRO A 42 -0.58 12.38 3.70
C PRO A 42 -1.41 13.20 2.71
N GLU A 43 -0.85 14.33 2.27
CA GLU A 43 -1.51 15.25 1.36
C GLU A 43 -1.62 14.70 -0.07
N LEU A 44 -0.69 13.83 -0.49
CA LEU A 44 -0.69 13.24 -1.84
C LEU A 44 -1.58 12.00 -1.90
N ARG A 45 -1.52 11.12 -0.88
CA ARG A 45 -2.37 9.92 -0.80
C ARG A 45 -3.81 10.17 -0.39
N GLU A 46 -4.10 11.37 0.10
CA GLU A 46 -5.41 11.83 0.57
C GLU A 46 -6.13 10.79 1.45
N ASN A 47 -7.32 10.34 1.04
CA ASN A 47 -8.13 9.33 1.72
C ASN A 47 -8.24 8.03 0.90
N SER A 48 -7.37 7.86 -0.10
CA SER A 48 -7.45 6.78 -1.07
C SER A 48 -6.80 5.49 -0.57
N TYR A 49 -5.98 5.54 0.48
CA TYR A 49 -5.20 4.42 0.99
C TYR A 49 -5.73 3.88 2.32
N PHE A 50 -5.81 2.56 2.41
CA PHE A 50 -6.33 1.83 3.56
C PHE A 50 -5.34 0.77 4.02
N GLU A 51 -5.15 0.67 5.33
CA GLU A 51 -4.39 -0.42 5.95
C GLU A 51 -5.30 -1.58 6.34
N VAL A 52 -4.77 -2.80 6.21
CA VAL A 52 -5.40 -4.03 6.68
C VAL A 52 -4.61 -4.57 7.85
N LEU A 53 -5.27 -4.62 9.01
CA LEU A 53 -4.68 -5.11 10.25
C LEU A 53 -5.29 -6.44 10.68
N GLU A 54 -4.45 -7.36 11.12
CA GLU A 54 -4.86 -8.59 11.82
C GLU A 54 -4.16 -8.64 13.18
N ASN A 55 -4.94 -8.79 14.27
CA ASN A 55 -4.41 -8.76 15.65
C ASN A 55 -3.52 -7.53 15.94
N LYS A 56 -3.86 -6.37 15.37
CA LYS A 56 -3.09 -5.10 15.39
C LYS A 56 -1.78 -5.10 14.60
N ALA A 57 -1.43 -6.20 13.93
CA ALA A 57 -0.30 -6.25 13.01
C ALA A 57 -0.73 -5.85 11.60
N LEU A 58 0.06 -5.02 10.93
CA LEU A 58 -0.11 -4.68 9.52
C LEU A 58 0.19 -5.89 8.65
N ILE A 59 -0.80 -6.31 7.85
CA ILE A 59 -0.69 -7.46 6.95
C ILE A 59 -0.75 -7.07 5.46
N GLY A 60 -1.27 -5.89 5.16
CA GLY A 60 -1.51 -5.43 3.80
C GLY A 60 -2.00 -3.98 3.78
N PHE A 61 -2.05 -3.40 2.59
CA PHE A 61 -2.75 -2.15 2.32
C PHE A 61 -3.43 -2.25 0.95
N PHE A 62 -4.37 -1.35 0.70
CA PHE A 62 -4.91 -1.15 -0.64
C PHE A 62 -5.21 0.32 -0.89
N SER A 63 -5.18 0.72 -2.16
CA SER A 63 -5.63 2.02 -2.62
C SER A 63 -6.87 1.89 -3.51
N VAL A 64 -7.69 2.92 -3.51
CA VAL A 64 -8.91 3.01 -4.31
C VAL A 64 -8.88 4.35 -5.03
N ASP A 65 -8.77 4.33 -6.35
CA ASP A 65 -8.93 5.51 -7.20
C ASP A 65 -10.18 5.32 -8.07
N TYR A 66 -11.04 6.33 -8.12
CA TYR A 66 -12.25 6.30 -8.94
C TYR A 66 -12.09 7.19 -10.16
N ASP A 67 -11.98 6.55 -11.33
CA ASP A 67 -12.00 7.22 -12.62
C ASP A 67 -13.46 7.54 -12.99
N SER A 68 -13.86 8.80 -12.79
CA SER A 68 -15.22 9.27 -13.07
C SER A 68 -15.60 9.22 -14.54
N ASP A 69 -14.62 9.35 -15.44
CA ASP A 69 -14.86 9.40 -16.88
C ASP A 69 -15.12 8.00 -17.43
N LYS A 70 -14.35 7.02 -16.96
CA LYS A 70 -14.50 5.60 -17.34
C LYS A 70 -15.54 4.87 -16.48
N LYS A 71 -15.96 5.44 -15.35
CA LYS A 71 -16.80 4.81 -14.32
C LYS A 71 -16.17 3.51 -13.81
N THR A 72 -14.86 3.52 -13.63
CA THR A 72 -14.07 2.38 -13.14
C THR A 72 -13.44 2.71 -11.81
N VAL A 73 -13.09 1.68 -11.05
CA VAL A 73 -12.29 1.80 -9.84
C VAL A 73 -10.97 1.09 -10.09
N ASP A 74 -9.88 1.82 -9.96
CA ASP A 74 -8.54 1.26 -9.94
C ASP A 74 -8.19 0.88 -8.50
N LEU A 75 -7.76 -0.37 -8.32
CA LEU A 75 -7.42 -0.94 -7.02
C LEU A 75 -5.92 -1.26 -6.99
N GLY A 76 -5.17 -0.55 -6.15
CA GLY A 76 -3.81 -0.92 -5.78
C GLY A 76 -3.83 -1.87 -4.59
N LEU A 77 -3.01 -2.93 -4.61
CA LEU A 77 -2.92 -3.91 -3.52
C LEU A 77 -1.47 -4.12 -3.12
N GLY A 78 -1.19 -4.12 -1.82
CA GLY A 78 0.11 -4.50 -1.28
C GLY A 78 -0.05 -5.46 -0.11
N MET A 79 0.77 -6.52 -0.08
CA MET A 79 0.80 -7.49 1.02
C MET A 79 2.16 -7.49 1.67
N LYS A 80 2.21 -7.61 3.00
CA LYS A 80 3.48 -7.68 3.72
C LYS A 80 4.34 -8.81 3.14
N PRO A 81 5.61 -8.57 2.76
CA PRO A 81 6.43 -9.56 2.06
C PRO A 81 6.46 -10.94 2.74
N SER A 82 6.52 -10.98 4.07
CA SER A 82 6.54 -12.21 4.88
C SER A 82 5.23 -13.03 4.87
N LEU A 83 4.16 -12.48 4.31
CA LEU A 83 2.84 -13.10 4.19
C LEU A 83 2.49 -13.46 2.74
N THR A 84 3.35 -13.12 1.77
CA THR A 84 3.16 -13.48 0.36
C THR A 84 3.28 -15.00 0.12
N SER A 85 2.78 -15.47 -1.03
CA SER A 85 2.87 -16.87 -1.49
C SER A 85 2.15 -17.92 -0.62
N LYS A 86 1.12 -17.53 0.14
CA LYS A 86 0.32 -18.39 1.03
C LYS A 86 -1.15 -18.58 0.56
N GLY A 87 -1.37 -18.47 -0.75
CA GLY A 87 -2.69 -18.56 -1.38
C GLY A 87 -3.45 -19.82 -1.02
#